data_AF-A0A966EFE2-F1
#
_entry.id   AF-A0A966EFE2-F1
#
_cell.length_a   1.000
_cell.length_b   1.000
_cell.length_c   1.000
_cell.angle_alpha   90.00
_cell.angle_beta   90.00
_cell.angle_gamma   90.00
#
_symmetry.space_group_name_H-M   'P 1'
#
loop_
_entity.id
_entity.type
_entity.pdbx_description
1 polymer ?
#
loop_
_entity_poly.entity_id
_entity_poly.type
_entity_poly.pdbx_seq_one_letter_code
_entity_poly.pdbx_strand_id
1 'polypeptide(L)'
;MEQAKARLEIWAREQAKIRFQGWHIVATEINLDPKNCKLEIEGQSLGVSGRIDRIDYNKITGAWRIFDYKTGDHGHSPEKDHGRRPGKETPWKKLQLPLYKHFSPTLVIDGKQVSSDIEVGFFCLPGKSESPSVMLAKWTEDDQIDAVECATNVVREILNPEEPETRVLKSFSHSWERAFAGVTVDAESSLSEMGQDDEEDSV
;
A
#
# COMPACT_ATOMS: atom_id res chain seq x y z
N MET A 1 -21.93 -14.67 7.45
CA MET A 1 -22.11 -14.92 6.01
C MET A 1 -22.94 -13.83 5.34
N GLU A 2 -24.06 -13.40 5.93
CA GLU A 2 -24.98 -12.41 5.37
C GLU A 2 -24.35 -11.02 5.11
N GLN A 3 -23.51 -10.52 6.02
CA GLN A 3 -22.81 -9.24 5.85
C GLN A 3 -21.77 -9.25 4.70
N ALA A 4 -21.08 -10.38 4.50
CA ALA A 4 -20.13 -10.53 3.40
C ALA A 4 -20.84 -10.52 2.04
N LYS A 5 -22.00 -11.21 1.94
CA LYS A 5 -22.84 -11.19 0.75
C LYS A 5 -23.31 -9.78 0.41
N ALA A 6 -23.83 -9.04 1.40
CA ALA A 6 -24.28 -7.67 1.21
C ALA A 6 -23.15 -6.74 0.70
N ARG A 7 -21.94 -6.88 1.26
CA ARG A 7 -20.76 -6.11 0.81
C ARG A 7 -20.37 -6.46 -0.63
N LEU A 8 -20.43 -7.74 -1.01
CA LEU A 8 -20.15 -8.18 -2.37
C LEU A 8 -21.19 -7.69 -3.38
N GLU A 9 -22.48 -7.64 -3.01
CA GLU A 9 -23.53 -7.08 -3.85
C GLU A 9 -23.31 -5.58 -4.10
N ILE A 10 -22.92 -4.83 -3.06
CA ILE A 10 -22.53 -3.42 -3.19
C ILE A 10 -21.31 -3.29 -4.11
N TRP A 11 -20.26 -4.09 -3.87
CA TRP A 11 -19.05 -4.07 -4.69
C TRP A 11 -19.36 -4.35 -6.16
N ALA A 12 -20.15 -5.38 -6.46
CA ALA A 12 -20.47 -5.79 -7.83
C ALA A 12 -21.19 -4.67 -8.58
N ARG A 13 -22.16 -4.02 -7.93
CA ARG A 13 -22.89 -2.89 -8.50
C ARG A 13 -21.98 -1.70 -8.78
N GLU A 14 -21.16 -1.30 -7.82
CA GLU A 14 -20.25 -0.16 -8.02
C GLU A 14 -19.14 -0.48 -9.03
N GLN A 15 -18.64 -1.71 -9.03
CA GLN A 15 -17.67 -2.18 -10.01
C GLN A 15 -18.24 -2.15 -11.43
N ALA A 16 -19.52 -2.51 -11.63
CA ALA A 16 -20.17 -2.42 -12.93
C ALA A 16 -20.23 -0.97 -13.44
N LYS A 17 -20.57 -0.01 -12.57
CA LYS A 17 -20.57 1.43 -12.92
C LYS A 17 -19.16 1.92 -13.29
N ILE A 18 -18.17 1.56 -12.48
CA ILE A 18 -16.76 1.88 -12.72
C ILE A 18 -16.30 1.35 -14.07
N ARG A 19 -16.66 0.09 -14.39
CA ARG A 19 -16.32 -0.52 -15.68
C ARG A 19 -16.97 0.20 -16.85
N PHE A 20 -18.23 0.64 -16.69
CA PHE A 20 -18.93 1.42 -17.71
C PHE A 20 -18.26 2.78 -17.98
N GLN A 21 -17.59 3.36 -16.98
CA GLN A 21 -16.78 4.58 -17.12
C GLN A 21 -15.41 4.35 -17.79
N GLY A 22 -15.12 3.13 -18.25
CA GLY A 22 -13.89 2.79 -18.96
C GLY A 22 -12.73 2.36 -18.07
N TRP A 23 -12.94 2.19 -16.75
CA TRP A 23 -11.92 1.71 -15.83
C TRP A 23 -11.87 0.17 -15.80
N HIS A 24 -10.68 -0.37 -15.92
CA HIS A 24 -10.40 -1.80 -15.85
C HIS A 24 -9.51 -2.10 -14.67
N ILE A 25 -9.87 -3.10 -13.86
CA ILE A 25 -8.91 -3.72 -12.94
C ILE A 25 -7.85 -4.39 -13.80
N VAL A 26 -6.60 -3.95 -13.65
CA VAL A 26 -5.45 -4.50 -14.40
C VAL A 26 -4.51 -5.27 -13.50
N ALA A 27 -4.54 -5.02 -12.19
CA ALA A 27 -3.77 -5.79 -11.23
C ALA A 27 -4.43 -5.76 -9.84
N THR A 28 -4.19 -6.82 -9.06
CA THR A 28 -4.64 -6.97 -7.67
C THR A 28 -3.55 -7.62 -6.83
N GLU A 29 -3.49 -7.29 -5.54
CA GLU A 29 -2.54 -7.86 -4.57
C GLU A 29 -1.08 -7.78 -5.05
N ILE A 30 -0.66 -6.61 -5.54
CA ILE A 30 0.69 -6.40 -6.09
C ILE A 30 1.68 -6.06 -4.98
N ASN A 31 2.77 -6.84 -4.90
CA ASN A 31 3.84 -6.60 -3.95
C ASN A 31 4.75 -5.47 -4.40
N LEU A 32 5.08 -4.57 -3.48
CA LEU A 32 6.21 -3.65 -3.60
C LEU A 32 7.47 -4.41 -3.18
N ASP A 33 8.36 -4.65 -4.14
CA ASP A 33 9.64 -5.33 -3.89
C ASP A 33 10.62 -4.34 -3.23
N PRO A 34 11.08 -4.58 -1.98
CA PRO A 34 12.04 -3.71 -1.29
C PRO A 34 13.40 -3.59 -1.99
N LYS A 35 13.71 -4.46 -2.96
CA LYS A 35 14.90 -4.31 -3.82
C LYS A 35 14.79 -3.14 -4.80
N ASN A 36 13.57 -2.83 -5.23
CA ASN A 36 13.26 -1.79 -6.21
C ASN A 36 12.61 -0.56 -5.58
N CYS A 37 11.85 -0.76 -4.50
CA CYS A 37 11.18 0.29 -3.75
C CYS A 37 12.08 0.72 -2.60
N LYS A 38 12.98 1.69 -2.85
CA LYS A 38 13.95 2.17 -1.86
C LYS A 38 13.76 3.65 -1.57
N LEU A 39 13.89 4.01 -0.30
CA LEU A 39 14.08 5.39 0.14
C LEU A 39 15.57 5.58 0.42
N GLU A 40 16.18 6.56 -0.26
CA GLU A 40 17.62 6.84 -0.19
C GLU A 40 17.91 8.03 0.73
N ILE A 41 18.94 7.91 1.57
CA ILE A 41 19.39 8.94 2.52
C ILE A 41 20.90 8.87 2.64
N GLU A 42 21.59 9.96 2.29
CA GLU A 42 23.01 10.17 2.62
C GLU A 42 23.93 8.99 2.21
N GLY A 43 23.62 8.33 1.08
CA GLY A 43 24.37 7.17 0.57
C GLY A 43 23.95 5.81 1.15
N GLN A 44 22.97 5.79 2.05
CA GLN A 44 22.29 4.59 2.53
C GLN A 44 20.90 4.46 1.89
N SER A 45 20.31 3.27 1.93
CA SER A 45 18.95 3.05 1.44
C SER A 45 18.20 2.06 2.31
N LEU A 46 16.91 2.30 2.54
CA LEU A 46 16.01 1.33 3.16
C LEU A 46 14.94 0.89 2.13
N GLY A 47 14.82 -0.43 1.96
CA GLY A 47 13.79 -1.02 1.12
C GLY A 47 12.42 -0.99 1.81
N VAL A 48 11.39 -0.60 1.07
CA VAL A 48 9.99 -0.56 1.52
C VAL A 48 9.25 -1.73 0.87
N SER A 49 8.75 -2.64 1.70
CA SER A 49 7.84 -3.70 1.27
C SER A 49 6.39 -3.31 1.57
N GLY A 50 5.45 -3.78 0.74
CA GLY A 50 4.02 -3.60 0.97
C GLY A 50 3.20 -4.33 -0.08
N ARG A 51 1.88 -4.34 0.07
CA ARG A 51 0.96 -4.96 -0.90
C ARG A 51 -0.15 -4.00 -1.28
N ILE A 52 -0.23 -3.68 -2.56
CA ILE A 52 -1.27 -2.85 -3.15
C ILE A 52 -2.46 -3.76 -3.48
N ASP A 53 -3.61 -3.51 -2.86
CA ASP A 53 -4.81 -4.34 -3.06
C ASP A 53 -5.27 -4.35 -4.52
N ARG A 54 -5.26 -3.18 -5.19
CA ARG A 54 -5.82 -3.04 -6.53
C ARG A 54 -5.27 -1.85 -7.32
N ILE A 55 -5.01 -2.08 -8.61
CA ILE A 55 -4.66 -1.04 -9.59
C ILE A 55 -5.64 -1.11 -10.76
N ASP A 56 -6.20 0.04 -11.10
CA ASP A 56 -7.08 0.25 -12.24
C ASP A 56 -6.42 1.11 -13.32
N TYR A 57 -6.77 0.83 -14.58
CA TYR A 57 -6.39 1.63 -15.73
C TYR A 57 -7.63 2.02 -16.53
N ASN A 58 -7.77 3.30 -16.86
CA ASN A 58 -8.81 3.79 -17.75
C ASN A 58 -8.32 3.75 -19.20
N LYS A 59 -8.90 2.88 -20.03
CA LYS A 59 -8.47 2.74 -21.44
C LYS A 59 -8.85 3.91 -22.33
N ILE A 60 -9.83 4.72 -21.91
CA ILE A 60 -10.33 5.87 -22.67
C ILE A 60 -9.44 7.09 -22.41
N THR A 61 -9.14 7.38 -21.15
CA THR A 61 -8.37 8.56 -20.76
C THR A 61 -6.87 8.30 -20.62
N GLY A 62 -6.46 7.03 -20.47
CA GLY A 62 -5.08 6.66 -20.16
C GLY A 62 -4.70 6.86 -18.69
N ALA A 63 -5.65 7.24 -17.82
CA ALA A 63 -5.40 7.47 -16.40
C ALA A 63 -5.22 6.16 -15.62
N TRP A 64 -4.43 6.23 -14.55
CA TRP A 64 -4.23 5.15 -13.61
C TRP A 64 -4.83 5.51 -12.25
N ARG A 65 -5.21 4.51 -11.46
CA ARG A 65 -5.50 4.70 -10.03
C ARG A 65 -5.22 3.46 -9.19
N ILE A 66 -4.89 3.68 -7.92
CA ILE A 66 -4.71 2.66 -6.88
C ILE A 66 -5.87 2.74 -5.90
N PHE A 67 -6.40 1.58 -5.53
CA PHE A 67 -7.32 1.45 -4.41
C PHE A 67 -6.77 0.53 -3.34
N ASP A 68 -7.01 0.92 -2.09
CA ASP A 68 -6.99 0.05 -0.92
C ASP A 68 -8.42 -0.20 -0.44
N TYR A 69 -8.75 -1.44 -0.07
CA TYR A 69 -10.06 -1.85 0.37
C TYR A 69 -10.28 -1.54 1.85
N LYS A 70 -11.35 -0.80 2.16
CA LYS A 70 -11.75 -0.53 3.54
C LYS A 70 -13.14 -1.10 3.83
N THR A 71 -13.23 -2.02 4.78
CA THR A 71 -14.49 -2.69 5.19
C THR A 71 -15.16 -2.09 6.42
N GLY A 72 -14.70 -0.94 6.91
CA GLY A 72 -15.29 -0.26 8.07
C GLY A 72 -16.66 0.33 7.75
N ASP A 73 -17.59 0.29 8.72
CA ASP A 73 -18.97 0.78 8.52
C ASP A 73 -19.07 2.32 8.40
N HIS A 74 -18.02 3.04 8.83
CA HIS A 74 -17.86 4.48 8.64
C HIS A 74 -16.60 4.72 7.80
N GLY A 75 -16.76 4.90 6.49
CA GLY A 75 -15.65 5.23 5.60
C GLY A 75 -15.03 6.56 6.00
N HIS A 76 -13.81 6.54 6.56
CA HIS A 76 -13.01 7.76 6.65
C HIS A 76 -12.45 8.08 5.26
N SER A 77 -12.51 9.36 4.89
CA SER A 77 -11.83 9.80 3.68
C SER A 77 -10.31 9.60 3.83
N PRO A 78 -9.56 9.49 2.72
CA PRO A 78 -8.10 9.39 2.75
C PRO A 78 -7.45 10.43 3.67
N GLU A 79 -7.92 11.68 3.59
CA GLU A 79 -7.42 12.81 4.39
C GLU A 79 -7.59 12.58 5.90
N LYS A 80 -8.77 12.10 6.31
CA LYS A 80 -9.06 11.83 7.72
C LYS A 80 -8.27 10.62 8.24
N ASP A 81 -8.17 9.56 7.44
CA ASP A 81 -7.49 8.32 7.83
C ASP A 81 -5.98 8.51 7.98
N HIS A 82 -5.38 9.31 7.10
CA HIS A 82 -3.94 9.58 7.12
C HIS A 82 -3.58 10.82 7.94
N GLY A 83 -4.55 11.59 8.41
CA GLY A 83 -4.31 12.77 9.25
C GLY A 83 -3.82 14.01 8.49
N ARG A 84 -3.80 13.99 7.16
CA ARG A 84 -3.37 15.11 6.31
C ARG A 84 -4.55 15.79 5.63
N ARG A 85 -4.75 17.08 5.90
CA ARG A 85 -5.70 17.90 5.14
C ARG A 85 -5.02 18.46 3.88
N PRO A 86 -5.71 18.55 2.73
CA PRO A 86 -5.10 19.05 1.50
C PRO A 86 -4.56 20.47 1.63
N GLY A 87 -3.30 20.68 1.23
CA GLY A 87 -2.61 21.97 1.27
C GLY A 87 -2.47 22.56 2.67
N LYS A 88 -2.46 21.72 3.71
CA LYS A 88 -2.29 22.14 5.10
C LYS A 88 -1.20 21.32 5.76
N GLU A 89 -0.35 21.98 6.52
CA GLU A 89 0.65 21.34 7.36
C GLU A 89 -0.02 20.70 8.59
N THR A 90 -0.47 19.46 8.43
CA THR A 90 -0.88 18.59 9.54
C THR A 90 -0.05 17.32 9.53
N PRO A 91 0.29 16.76 10.71
CA PRO A 91 1.15 15.60 10.78
C PRO A 91 0.49 14.37 10.16
N TRP A 92 1.27 13.59 9.41
CA TRP A 92 0.85 12.30 8.88
C TRP A 92 0.73 11.27 10.00
N LYS A 93 -0.39 10.55 10.01
CA LYS A 93 -0.63 9.38 10.86
C LYS A 93 -0.27 8.08 10.15
N LYS A 94 -0.42 8.06 8.83
CA LYS A 94 -0.18 6.92 7.95
C LYS A 94 0.40 7.44 6.64
N LEU A 95 1.25 6.65 6.00
CA LEU A 95 1.87 6.97 4.72
C LEU A 95 1.53 5.95 3.63
N GLN A 96 0.53 5.09 3.87
CA GLN A 96 0.19 3.98 2.97
C GLN A 96 -0.11 4.46 1.53
N LEU A 97 -1.13 5.29 1.33
CA LEU A 97 -1.50 5.77 -0.01
C LEU A 97 -0.42 6.65 -0.65
N PRO A 98 0.23 7.60 0.06
CA PRO A 98 1.35 8.34 -0.52
C PRO A 98 2.53 7.48 -0.95
N LEU A 99 2.89 6.43 -0.20
CA LEU A 99 3.96 5.51 -0.58
C LEU A 99 3.56 4.62 -1.76
N TYR A 100 2.30 4.20 -1.85
CA TYR A 100 1.80 3.50 -3.04
C TYR A 100 1.88 4.38 -4.29
N LYS A 101 1.51 5.67 -4.19
CA LYS A 101 1.71 6.64 -5.29
C LYS A 101 3.19 6.77 -5.65
N HIS A 102 4.06 6.98 -4.66
CA HIS A 102 5.49 7.19 -4.85
C HIS A 102 6.18 6.02 -5.56
N PHE A 103 5.88 4.78 -5.16
CA PHE A 103 6.49 3.59 -5.77
C PHE A 103 5.78 3.08 -7.02
N SER A 104 4.62 3.64 -7.38
CA SER A 104 3.89 3.21 -8.57
C SER A 104 4.74 3.18 -9.86
N PRO A 105 5.68 4.11 -10.13
CA PRO A 105 6.49 4.06 -11.36
C PRO A 105 7.48 2.89 -11.44
N THR A 106 7.70 2.18 -10.34
CA THR A 106 8.51 0.94 -10.32
C THR A 106 7.75 -0.25 -10.92
N LEU A 107 6.43 -0.13 -11.09
CA LEU A 107 5.56 -1.22 -11.55
C LEU A 107 5.38 -1.17 -13.07
N VAL A 108 5.41 -2.36 -13.69
CA VAL A 108 5.07 -2.57 -15.10
C VAL A 108 3.93 -3.57 -15.18
N ILE A 109 2.78 -3.16 -15.71
CA ILE A 109 1.57 -3.96 -15.81
C ILE A 109 1.16 -4.01 -17.28
N ASP A 110 0.97 -5.22 -17.82
CA ASP A 110 0.66 -5.45 -19.25
C ASP A 110 1.64 -4.73 -20.20
N GLY A 111 2.93 -4.71 -19.86
CA GLY A 111 3.98 -4.05 -20.65
C GLY A 111 3.95 -2.52 -20.59
N LYS A 112 3.13 -1.91 -19.73
CA LYS A 112 3.08 -0.46 -19.51
C LYS A 112 3.63 -0.12 -18.13
N GLN A 113 4.55 0.84 -18.09
CA GLN A 113 4.97 1.45 -16.84
C GLN A 113 3.80 2.24 -16.24
N VAL A 114 3.55 2.05 -14.95
CA VAL A 114 2.51 2.78 -14.24
C VAL A 114 2.96 4.25 -14.04
N SER A 115 2.05 5.20 -14.24
CA SER A 115 2.37 6.63 -14.15
C SER A 115 2.58 7.10 -12.71
N SER A 116 3.46 8.08 -12.48
CA SER A 116 3.58 8.78 -11.18
C SER A 116 2.39 9.70 -10.89
N ASP A 117 1.65 10.11 -11.93
CA ASP A 117 0.41 10.89 -11.82
C ASP A 117 -0.82 9.99 -11.54
N ILE A 118 -0.59 8.86 -10.86
CA ILE A 118 -1.64 7.92 -10.50
C ILE A 118 -2.52 8.48 -9.38
N GLU A 119 -3.83 8.35 -9.52
CA GLU A 119 -4.76 8.68 -8.43
C GLU A 119 -4.66 7.60 -7.35
N VAL A 120 -4.82 7.97 -6.08
CA VAL A 120 -4.86 6.99 -4.98
C VAL A 120 -6.10 7.22 -4.12
N GLY A 121 -6.64 6.16 -3.53
CA GLY A 121 -7.80 6.28 -2.69
C GLY A 121 -8.26 4.97 -2.06
N PHE A 122 -9.46 5.02 -1.50
CA PHE A 122 -10.11 3.85 -0.92
C PHE A 122 -11.25 3.36 -1.80
N PHE A 123 -11.36 2.03 -1.89
CA PHE A 123 -12.60 1.37 -2.26
C PHE A 123 -13.29 0.88 -0.99
N CYS A 124 -14.33 1.58 -0.56
CA CYS A 124 -15.06 1.25 0.66
C CYS A 124 -16.15 0.20 0.41
N LEU A 125 -16.20 -0.78 1.30
CA LEU A 125 -17.18 -1.86 1.36
C LEU A 125 -18.07 -1.69 2.60
N PRO A 126 -18.97 -0.70 2.63
CA PRO A 126 -19.77 -0.43 3.80
C PRO A 126 -20.78 -1.56 4.05
N GLY A 127 -21.13 -1.79 5.31
CA GLY A 127 -22.22 -2.69 5.67
C GLY A 127 -23.62 -2.15 5.32
N LYS A 128 -23.77 -0.84 5.04
CA LYS A 128 -25.03 -0.16 4.69
C LYS A 128 -24.84 0.81 3.52
N SER A 129 -25.90 1.08 2.75
CA SER A 129 -25.83 1.65 1.39
C SER A 129 -25.52 3.14 1.25
N GLU A 130 -25.29 3.89 2.34
CA GLU A 130 -25.21 5.36 2.30
C GLU A 130 -23.79 5.92 2.21
N SER A 131 -22.75 5.10 2.41
CA SER A 131 -21.36 5.57 2.27
C SER A 131 -20.85 5.44 0.84
N PRO A 132 -20.06 6.41 0.34
CA PRO A 132 -19.45 6.31 -0.98
C PRO A 132 -18.49 5.12 -1.03
N SER A 133 -18.61 4.27 -2.05
CA SER A 133 -17.71 3.13 -2.25
C SER A 133 -16.38 3.49 -2.88
N VAL A 134 -16.25 4.68 -3.47
CA VAL A 134 -14.99 5.17 -4.04
C VAL A 134 -14.68 6.52 -3.42
N MET A 135 -13.50 6.64 -2.80
CA MET A 135 -13.01 7.89 -2.21
C MET A 135 -11.57 8.12 -2.64
N LEU A 136 -11.37 8.97 -3.65
CA LEU A 136 -10.04 9.41 -4.07
C LEU A 136 -9.49 10.46 -3.10
N ALA A 137 -8.18 10.38 -2.86
CA ALA A 137 -7.46 11.37 -2.09
C ALA A 137 -7.39 12.68 -2.86
N LYS A 138 -7.51 13.80 -2.14
CA LYS A 138 -7.51 15.16 -2.70
C LYS A 138 -6.22 15.92 -2.39
N TRP A 139 -5.17 15.22 -1.98
CA TRP A 139 -3.88 15.81 -1.68
C TRP A 139 -3.26 16.47 -2.91
N THR A 140 -2.58 17.58 -2.68
CA THR A 140 -1.84 18.29 -3.72
C THR A 140 -0.51 17.60 -4.00
N GLU A 141 0.22 18.08 -5.01
CA GLU A 141 1.59 17.63 -5.24
C GLU A 141 2.50 18.00 -4.04
N ASP A 142 2.32 19.17 -3.44
CA ASP A 142 3.06 19.56 -2.23
C ASP A 142 2.81 18.62 -1.05
N ASP A 143 1.57 18.16 -0.86
CA ASP A 143 1.25 17.15 0.16
C ASP A 143 1.95 15.82 -0.15
N GLN A 144 2.05 15.44 -1.43
CA GLN A 144 2.76 14.22 -1.82
C GLN A 144 4.27 14.34 -1.56
N ILE A 145 4.87 15.49 -1.84
CA ILE A 145 6.28 15.78 -1.52
C ILE A 145 6.50 15.69 -0.01
N ASP A 146 5.67 16.38 0.79
CA ASP A 146 5.72 16.35 2.26
C ASP A 146 5.57 14.93 2.83
N ALA A 147 4.70 14.10 2.25
CA ALA A 147 4.56 12.70 2.65
C ALA A 147 5.84 11.88 2.42
N VAL A 148 6.51 12.08 1.28
CA VAL A 148 7.77 11.40 0.94
C VAL A 148 8.92 11.92 1.81
N GLU A 149 8.96 13.23 2.10
CA GLU A 149 9.91 13.79 3.07
C GLU A 149 9.67 13.22 4.47
N CYS A 150 8.42 13.10 4.90
CA CYS A 150 8.06 12.45 6.16
C CYS A 150 8.56 11.00 6.21
N ALA A 151 8.34 10.22 5.15
CA ALA A 151 8.86 8.85 5.04
C ALA A 151 10.39 8.81 5.10
N THR A 152 11.04 9.73 4.40
CA THR A 152 12.50 9.86 4.38
C THR A 152 13.03 10.20 5.78
N ASN A 153 12.39 11.11 6.52
CA ASN A 153 12.78 11.42 7.89
C ASN A 153 12.64 10.21 8.82
N VAL A 154 11.57 9.43 8.68
CA VAL A 154 11.41 8.15 9.42
C VAL A 154 12.55 7.19 9.08
N VAL A 155 12.92 7.05 7.81
CA VAL A 155 14.06 6.20 7.42
C VAL A 155 15.38 6.72 7.99
N ARG A 156 15.59 8.05 8.06
CA ARG A 156 16.79 8.64 8.68
C ARG A 156 16.87 8.24 10.14
N GLU A 157 15.77 8.37 10.89
CA GLU A 157 15.73 7.99 12.30
C GLU A 157 15.94 6.49 12.54
N ILE A 158 15.52 5.65 11.58
CA ILE A 158 15.74 4.19 11.63
C ILE A 158 17.21 3.86 11.42
N LEU A 159 17.86 4.49 10.43
CA LEU A 159 19.24 4.19 10.05
C LEU A 159 20.27 4.89 10.97
N ASN A 160 19.95 6.08 11.45
CA ASN A 160 20.80 6.93 12.27
C ASN A 160 20.03 7.45 13.51
N PRO A 161 19.65 6.58 14.46
CA PRO A 161 18.91 6.98 15.65
C PRO A 161 19.76 7.85 16.58
N GLU A 162 19.16 8.90 17.16
CA GLU A 162 19.82 9.76 18.17
C GLU A 162 20.19 8.98 19.45
N GLU A 163 19.36 8.00 19.83
CA GLU A 163 19.59 7.10 20.96
C GLU A 163 19.72 5.63 20.48
N PRO A 164 20.90 5.22 19.99
CA PRO A 164 21.08 3.89 19.38
C PRO A 164 20.89 2.74 20.38
N GLU A 165 21.11 2.97 21.68
CA GLU A 165 20.98 1.95 22.72
C GLU A 165 19.52 1.57 23.02
N THR A 166 18.57 2.48 22.76
CA THR A 166 17.13 2.27 23.01
C THR A 166 16.37 1.88 21.75
N ARG A 167 16.94 2.09 20.56
CA ARG A 167 16.35 1.75 19.25
C ARG A 167 17.16 0.68 18.51
N VAL A 168 17.24 -0.51 19.10
CA VAL A 168 17.90 -1.67 18.47
C VAL A 168 17.00 -2.26 17.38
N LEU A 169 17.46 -2.22 16.13
CA LEU A 169 16.82 -2.91 15.02
C LEU A 169 16.99 -4.43 15.20
N LYS A 170 15.87 -5.14 15.31
CA LYS A 170 15.87 -6.61 15.28
C LYS A 170 15.99 -7.06 13.83
N SER A 171 17.06 -7.78 13.54
CA SER A 171 17.15 -8.55 12.29
C SER A 171 16.38 -9.86 12.48
N PHE A 172 15.56 -10.20 11.49
CA PHE A 172 14.87 -11.48 11.42
C PHE A 172 15.43 -12.23 10.22
N SER A 173 16.06 -13.38 10.45
CA SER A 173 16.68 -14.17 9.38
C SER A 173 15.68 -15.07 8.67
N HIS A 174 14.64 -15.56 9.36
CA HIS A 174 13.70 -16.51 8.80
C HIS A 174 12.41 -15.84 8.32
N SER A 175 11.83 -16.33 7.22
CA SER A 175 10.57 -15.80 6.68
C SER A 175 9.41 -15.90 7.68
N TRP A 176 9.36 -16.92 8.54
CA TRP A 176 8.31 -17.08 9.54
C TRP A 176 8.43 -16.05 10.68
N GLU A 177 9.64 -15.73 11.14
CA GLU A 177 9.87 -14.65 12.13
C GLU A 177 9.42 -13.30 11.57
N ARG A 178 9.72 -13.06 10.30
CA ARG A 178 9.25 -11.87 9.55
C ARG A 178 7.72 -11.86 9.45
N ALA A 179 7.09 -13.00 9.15
CA ALA A 179 5.64 -13.14 9.09
C ALA A 179 4.97 -12.80 10.44
N PHE A 180 5.50 -13.34 11.55
CA PHE A 180 4.99 -13.03 12.89
C PHE A 180 5.23 -11.58 13.30
N ALA A 181 6.29 -10.94 12.80
CA ALA A 181 6.54 -9.52 12.97
C ALA A 181 5.61 -8.63 12.09
N GLY A 182 4.69 -9.22 11.33
CA GLY A 182 3.75 -8.51 10.45
C GLY A 182 4.35 -8.04 9.13
N VAL A 183 5.54 -8.54 8.76
CA VAL A 183 6.16 -8.26 7.46
C VAL A 183 5.46 -9.09 6.39
N THR A 184 5.14 -8.47 5.25
CA THR A 184 4.61 -9.21 4.09
C THR A 184 5.71 -10.14 3.57
N VAL A 185 5.45 -11.44 3.67
CA VAL A 185 6.26 -12.50 3.09
C VAL A 185 5.44 -13.20 2.02
N ASP A 186 6.09 -13.58 0.92
CA ASP A 186 5.44 -14.38 -0.10
C ASP A 186 5.13 -15.76 0.48
N ALA A 187 3.89 -16.22 0.30
CA ALA A 187 3.44 -17.49 0.86
C ALA A 187 4.26 -18.67 0.34
N GLU A 188 4.73 -18.61 -0.91
CA GLU A 188 5.61 -19.62 -1.49
C GLU A 188 7.01 -19.62 -0.85
N SER A 189 7.55 -18.45 -0.52
CA SER A 189 8.82 -18.34 0.21
C SER A 189 8.71 -18.82 1.65
N SER A 190 7.59 -18.54 2.33
CA SER A 190 7.36 -19.01 3.70
C SER A 190 7.22 -20.53 3.79
N LEU A 191 6.57 -21.16 2.81
CA LEU A 191 6.37 -22.62 2.79
C LEU A 191 7.61 -23.40 2.36
N SER A 192 8.45 -22.83 1.48
CA SER A 192 9.68 -23.47 1.02
C SER A 192 10.79 -23.49 2.07
N GLU A 193 10.88 -22.45 2.91
CA GLU A 193 11.82 -22.42 4.04
C GLU A 193 11.41 -23.36 5.18
N MET A 194 10.11 -23.53 5.45
CA MET A 194 9.62 -24.47 6.48
C MET A 194 9.92 -25.95 6.17
N GLY A 195 10.25 -26.29 4.92
CA GLY A 195 10.61 -27.65 4.51
C GLY A 195 12.12 -27.94 4.45
N GLN A 196 12.97 -26.94 4.71
CA GLN A 196 14.43 -27.10 4.70
C GLN A 196 15.01 -27.38 6.09
N ASP A 197 14.27 -27.06 7.16
CA ASP A 197 14.72 -27.25 8.55
C ASP A 197 14.60 -28.70 9.05
N ASP A 198 13.96 -29.61 8.30
CA ASP A 198 13.83 -31.03 8.68
C ASP A 198 15.07 -31.89 8.31
N GLU A 199 16.08 -31.34 7.60
CA GLU A 199 17.28 -32.10 7.19
C GLU A 199 18.59 -31.72 7.90
N GLU A 200 18.66 -30.64 8.69
CA GLU A 200 19.92 -30.19 9.31
C GLU A 200 20.15 -30.60 10.78
N ASP A 201 19.26 -31.38 11.38
CA ASP A 201 19.43 -31.95 12.74
C ASP A 201 19.62 -33.49 12.74
N SER A 202 20.33 -34.01 11.73
CA SER A 202 20.90 -35.36 11.83
C SER A 202 22.32 -35.43 11.26
N VAL A 203 23.31 -35.31 12.16
CA VAL A 203 24.44 -36.23 12.41
C VAL A 203 25.42 -35.60 13.41
#